data_AF-A0A0N4U0J6-F1
#
_entry.id   AF-A0A0N4U0J6-F1
#
_cell.length_a   1.000
_cell.length_b   1.000
_cell.length_c   1.000
_cell.angle_alpha   90.00
_cell.angle_beta   90.00
_cell.angle_gamma   90.00
#
_symmetry.space_group_name_H-M   'P 1'
#
loop_
_entity.id
_entity.type
_entity.pdbx_description
1 polymer ?
#
loop_
_entity_poly.entity_id
_entity_poly.type
_entity_poly.pdbx_seq_one_letter_code
_entity_poly.pdbx_strand_id
1 'polypeptide(L)' 'MEYIQAVVDPSKQFAKDSIRLVKRCTKPDRKEYQKIAMATAVGFAVMGFIGFFVKLIHIPINNIIVGG' A
#
# COMPACT_ATOMS: atom_id res chain seq x y z
N MET A 1 3.79 -32.13 -23.48
CA MET A 1 2.45 -31.49 -23.52
C MET A 1 1.65 -31.76 -22.26
N GLU A 2 1.70 -32.96 -21.67
CA GLU A 2 0.98 -33.27 -20.41
C GLU A 2 1.40 -32.42 -19.21
N TYR A 3 2.69 -32.14 -19.03
CA TYR A 3 3.16 -31.25 -17.94
C TYR A 3 2.57 -29.84 -18.03
N ILE A 4 2.41 -29.31 -19.26
CA ILE A 4 1.80 -27.99 -19.47
C ILE A 4 0.33 -28.03 -19.06
N GLN A 5 -0.41 -29.08 -19.46
CA GLN A 5 -1.82 -29.23 -19.07
C GLN A 5 -1.98 -29.38 -17.55
N ALA A 6 -1.11 -30.16 -16.90
CA ALA A 6 -1.11 -30.34 -15.45
C ALA A 6 -0.88 -29.04 -14.66
N VAL A 7 -0.23 -28.03 -15.24
CA VAL A 7 -0.06 -26.69 -14.64
C VAL A 7 -1.15 -25.70 -15.08
N VAL A 8 -1.62 -25.81 -16.32
CA VAL A 8 -2.62 -24.91 -16.91
C VAL A 8 -4.01 -25.13 -16.32
N ASP A 9 -4.41 -26.37 -16.07
CA ASP A 9 -5.75 -26.66 -15.53
C ASP A 9 -5.94 -26.14 -14.09
N PRO A 10 -5.03 -26.39 -13.12
CA PRO A 10 -5.18 -25.80 -11.79
C PRO A 10 -5.08 -24.27 -11.81
N SER A 11 -4.27 -23.67 -12.70
CA SER A 11 -4.19 -22.21 -12.80
C SER A 11 -5.47 -21.58 -13.39
N LYS A 12 -6.11 -22.23 -14.38
CA LYS A 12 -7.44 -21.81 -14.88
C LYS A 12 -8.51 -21.90 -13.80
N GLN A 13 -8.52 -22.99 -13.04
CA GLN A 13 -9.47 -23.17 -11.95
C GLN A 13 -9.25 -22.11 -10.85
N PHE A 14 -7.99 -21.86 -10.47
CA PHE A 14 -7.63 -20.80 -9.51
C PHE A 14 -8.08 -19.40 -9.99
N ALA A 15 -7.88 -19.08 -11.27
CA ALA A 15 -8.33 -17.81 -11.83
C ALA A 15 -9.86 -17.66 -11.77
N LYS A 16 -10.59 -18.73 -12.11
CA LYS A 16 -12.06 -18.76 -12.02
C LYS A 16 -12.55 -18.59 -10.58
N ASP A 17 -11.92 -19.27 -9.63
CA ASP A 17 -12.27 -19.18 -8.21
C ASP A 17 -11.92 -17.80 -7.62
N SER A 18 -10.81 -17.19 -8.04
CA SER A 18 -10.41 -15.83 -7.66
C SER A 18 -11.43 -14.79 -8.13
N ILE A 19 -11.91 -14.89 -9.39
CA ILE A 19 -12.95 -14.00 -9.92
C ILE A 19 -14.26 -14.17 -9.15
N ARG A 20 -14.64 -15.41 -8.82
CA ARG A 20 -15.83 -15.70 -8.03
C ARG A 20 -15.74 -15.07 -6.63
N LEU A 21 -14.57 -15.15 -5.98
CA LEU A 21 -14.32 -14.52 -4.69
C LEU A 21 -14.48 -12.99 -4.78
N VAL A 22 -13.81 -12.35 -5.74
CA VAL A 22 -13.87 -10.89 -5.90
C VAL A 22 -15.30 -10.40 -6.14
N LYS A 23 -16.14 -11.16 -6.86
CA LYS A 23 -17.56 -10.85 -7.09
C LYS A 23 -18.43 -11.06 -5.84
N ARG A 24 -18.04 -11.96 -4.93
CA ARG A 24 -18.78 -12.25 -3.69
C ARG A 24 -18.48 -11.23 -2.59
N CYS A 25 -17.29 -10.64 -2.58
CA CYS A 25 -16.91 -9.63 -1.59
C CYS A 25 -17.74 -8.34 -1.75
N THR A 26 -18.23 -7.80 -0.63
CA THR A 26 -18.82 -6.46 -0.57
C THR A 26 -17.78 -5.42 -0.96
N LYS A 27 -18.10 -4.58 -1.95
CA LYS A 27 -17.24 -3.45 -2.33
C LYS A 27 -17.55 -2.26 -1.43
N PRO A 28 -16.53 -1.51 -0.98
CA PRO A 28 -16.75 -0.36 -0.11
C PRO A 28 -17.62 0.67 -0.84
N ASP A 29 -18.63 1.18 -0.15
CA ASP A 29 -19.41 2.31 -0.66
C ASP A 29 -18.59 3.60 -0.58
N ARG A 30 -19.01 4.65 -1.29
CA ARG A 30 -18.31 5.94 -1.34
C ARG A 30 -18.06 6.52 0.05
N LYS A 31 -19.01 6.40 0.97
CA LYS A 31 -18.89 6.89 2.35
C LYS A 31 -17.80 6.15 3.13
N GLU A 32 -17.74 4.83 2.99
CA GLU A 32 -16.73 3.99 3.66
C GLU A 32 -15.34 4.27 3.09
N TYR A 33 -15.23 4.34 1.76
CA TYR A 33 -13.99 4.69 1.09
C TYR A 33 -13.46 6.07 1.52
N GLN A 34 -14.33 7.08 1.58
CA GLN A 34 -13.96 8.42 2.03
C GLN A 34 -13.45 8.43 3.48
N LYS A 35 -14.10 7.69 4.39
CA LYS A 35 -13.66 7.59 5.79
C LYS A 35 -12.26 6.99 5.90
N ILE A 36 -12.00 5.89 5.18
CA ILE A 36 -10.70 5.22 5.17
C ILE A 36 -9.65 6.14 4.51
N ALA A 37 -9.96 6.74 3.36
CA ALA A 37 -9.06 7.65 2.65
C ALA A 37 -8.66 8.86 3.52
N MET A 38 -9.62 9.47 4.24
CA MET A 38 -9.34 10.58 5.15
C MET A 38 -8.45 10.15 6.31
N ALA A 39 -8.73 9.00 6.94
CA ALA A 39 -7.90 8.48 8.03
C ALA A 39 -6.46 8.20 7.57
N THR A 40 -6.29 7.57 6.40
CA THR A 40 -4.98 7.32 5.80
C THR A 40 -4.25 8.61 5.43
N ALA A 41 -4.96 9.61 4.88
CA ALA A 41 -4.38 10.90 4.54
C ALA A 41 -3.85 11.65 5.76
N VAL A 42 -4.58 11.63 6.88
CA VAL A 42 -4.10 12.22 8.15
C VAL A 42 -2.86 11.48 8.65
N GLY A 43 -2.86 10.14 8.63
CA GLY A 43 -1.69 9.34 9.01
C GLY A 43 -0.46 9.65 8.15
N PHE A 44 -0.64 9.75 6.84
CA PHE A 44 0.42 10.13 5.90
C PHE A 44 0.95 11.54 6.18
N ALA A 45 0.06 12.50 6.44
CA ALA A 45 0.44 13.86 6.79
C ALA A 45 1.28 13.90 8.09
N VAL A 46 0.84 13.24 9.16
CA VAL A 46 1.58 13.20 10.44
C VAL A 46 2.96 12.58 10.27
N MET A 47 3.07 11.42 9.62
CA MET A 47 4.36 10.76 9.36
C MET A 47 5.26 11.61 8.47
N GLY A 48 4.69 12.27 7.46
CA GLY A 48 5.41 13.19 6.58
C GLY A 48 5.95 14.41 7.32
N PHE A 49 5.15 15.05 8.18
CA PHE A 49 5.57 16.18 8.99
C PHE A 49 6.71 15.81 9.95
N ILE A 50 6.59 14.68 10.64
CA ILE A 50 7.66 14.19 11.54
C ILE A 50 8.96 14.04 10.75
N GLY A 51 8.93 13.38 9.59
CA GLY A 51 10.12 13.23 8.73
C GLY A 51 10.71 14.56 8.25
N PHE A 52 9.85 15.52 7.90
CA PHE A 52 10.27 16.85 7.47
C PHE A 52 11.00 17.62 8.58
N PHE A 53 10.42 17.67 9.79
CA PHE A 53 11.04 18.37 10.92
C PHE A 53 12.33 17.71 11.40
N VAL A 54 12.34 16.37 11.45
CA VAL A 54 13.56 15.62 11.76
C VAL A 54 14.64 15.99 10.75
N LYS A 55 14.36 15.93 9.44
CA LYS A 55 15.35 16.30 8.41
C LYS A 55 15.80 17.76 8.52
N LEU A 56 14.87 18.69 8.75
CA LEU A 56 15.19 20.10 8.92
C LEU A 56 16.16 20.37 10.09
N ILE A 57 16.02 19.66 11.21
CA ILE A 57 16.91 19.80 12.37
C ILE A 57 18.26 19.14 12.11
N HIS A 58 18.29 18.02 11.39
CA HIS A 58 19.54 17.29 11.11
C HIS A 58 20.43 18.01 10.08
N ILE A 59 19.89 18.79 9.14
CA ILE A 59 20.69 19.56 8.16
C ILE A 59 21.69 20.54 8.83
N PRO A 60 21.27 21.47 9.71
CA PRO A 60 22.19 22.38 10.38
C PRO A 60 23.09 21.63 11.36
N ILE A 61 22.60 20.61 12.07
CA ILE A 61 23.43 19.79 12.95
C ILE A 61 24.58 19.13 12.17
N ASN A 62 24.28 18.53 11.02
CA ASN A 62 25.32 17.91 10.18
C ASN A 62 26.29 18.96 9.63
N ASN A 63 25.82 20.16 9.28
CA ASN A 63 26.69 21.23 8.83
C ASN A 63 27.63 21.74 9.95
N ILE A 64 27.15 21.80 11.19
CA ILE A 64 27.96 22.18 12.36
C ILE A 64 28.98 21.09 12.71
N ILE A 65 28.61 19.81 12.62
CA ILE A 65 29.50 18.68 12.97
C ILE A 65 30.56 18.43 11.90
N VAL A 66 30.24 18.59 10.61
CA VAL A 66 31.18 18.33 9.52
C VAL A 66 32.02 19.56 9.15
N GLY A 67 31.47 20.76 9.32
CA GLY A 67 32.13 22.02 8.97
C GLY A 67 32.89 22.72 10.10
N GLY A 68 32.72 22.26 11.34
CA GLY A 68 33.55 22.66 12.49
C GLY A 68 34.62 21.63 12.76
#